data_AF-A0AAX3NM75-F1
#
_entry.id   AF-A0AAX3NM75-F1
#
_cell.length_a   1.000
_cell.length_b   1.000
_cell.length_c   1.000
_cell.angle_alpha   90.00
_cell.angle_beta   90.00
_cell.angle_gamma   90.00
#
_symmetry.space_group_name_H-M   'P 1'
#
loop_
_entity.id
_entity.type
_entity.pdbx_description
1 polymer ?
#
loop_
_entity_poly.entity_id
_entity_poly.type
_entity_poly.pdbx_seq_one_letter_code
_entity_poly.pdbx_strand_id
1 'polypeptide(L)'
;MEKSLERYKHQLIVLGNGFDLAQGLRTGYADYFRDKYGDSPSMDSMDNAWDMVLFDRKLHNHSEWANVEHAIREQVTEREALARVRKGLDNPNVLDTSNLLGTYIAKRMASMIDEVQTVGFLQSSINHKNTVYLRFMRKELTLFEHSLHSYLKKIVEQSQNDDPWQYTVSSDGLYESIAGMPAFSDASVLEKHHNTILTFNYTSPFQRRDEGYFPGLDSVRFIHGSLAQGDIIIGIDALEQGPRGQRALIDDEDVIPFTKTFRTLESTSHYDAFSDVFNDEPPDCIKFFGHSLSEADYSYFQSIFDHVGLYGGTTALMFLYRPDARYDGSDLYLKVTKLINRYGDTLDNKDHGKNLLHKLILENRLSIKRVY
;
A
#
# COMPACT_ATOMS: atom_id res chain seq x y z
N MET A 1 -37.60 -11.93 0.26
CA MET A 1 -36.40 -12.74 0.51
C MET A 1 -35.62 -12.97 -0.77
N GLU A 2 -36.25 -13.26 -1.92
CA GLU A 2 -35.53 -13.34 -3.22
C GLU A 2 -34.92 -12.01 -3.68
N LYS A 3 -35.59 -10.86 -3.47
CA LYS A 3 -35.05 -9.54 -3.86
C LYS A 3 -33.75 -9.11 -3.13
N SER A 4 -33.34 -9.78 -2.04
CA SER A 4 -32.12 -9.41 -1.31
C SER A 4 -30.87 -10.15 -1.77
N LEU A 5 -31.03 -11.27 -2.49
CA LEU A 5 -29.91 -12.10 -2.96
C LEU A 5 -29.27 -11.58 -4.25
N GLU A 6 -29.98 -10.74 -5.02
CA GLU A 6 -29.50 -10.19 -6.30
C GLU A 6 -29.16 -8.68 -6.24
N ARG A 7 -28.92 -8.13 -5.05
CA ARG A 7 -28.82 -6.65 -4.89
C ARG A 7 -27.63 -6.04 -5.65
N TYR A 8 -26.55 -6.78 -5.83
CA TYR A 8 -25.31 -6.30 -6.44
C TYR A 8 -24.86 -7.27 -7.54
N LYS A 9 -25.01 -6.88 -8.80
CA LYS A 9 -24.59 -7.69 -9.96
C LYS A 9 -23.18 -7.31 -10.40
N HIS A 10 -22.87 -6.01 -10.43
CA HIS A 10 -21.55 -5.48 -10.78
C HIS A 10 -20.84 -5.00 -9.52
N GLN A 11 -19.67 -5.56 -9.24
CA GLN A 11 -18.97 -5.34 -7.98
C GLN A 11 -17.49 -5.02 -8.20
N LEU A 12 -17.01 -4.02 -7.47
CA LEU A 12 -15.57 -3.74 -7.34
C LEU A 12 -15.12 -4.22 -5.95
N ILE A 13 -14.15 -5.12 -5.90
CA ILE A 13 -13.59 -5.66 -4.66
C ILE A 13 -12.17 -5.11 -4.48
N VAL A 14 -11.99 -4.21 -3.53
CA VAL A 14 -10.71 -3.63 -3.15
C VAL A 14 -10.06 -4.47 -2.05
N LEU A 15 -8.93 -5.10 -2.37
CA LEU A 15 -8.17 -5.94 -1.44
C LEU A 15 -6.88 -5.25 -1.01
N GLY A 16 -6.58 -5.29 0.28
CA GLY A 16 -5.26 -4.92 0.82
C GLY A 16 -4.61 -6.07 1.58
N ASN A 17 -3.45 -5.80 2.19
CA ASN A 17 -2.55 -6.83 2.72
C ASN A 17 -3.20 -7.75 3.77
N GLY A 18 -4.25 -7.26 4.43
CA GLY A 18 -5.08 -8.07 5.33
C GLY A 18 -5.76 -9.28 4.66
N PHE A 19 -5.92 -9.31 3.34
CA PHE A 19 -6.37 -10.50 2.61
C PHE A 19 -5.36 -11.63 2.73
N ASP A 20 -4.09 -11.40 2.40
CA ASP A 20 -3.03 -12.42 2.49
C ASP A 20 -2.78 -12.82 3.95
N LEU A 21 -2.79 -11.84 4.88
CA LEU A 21 -2.67 -12.10 6.32
C LEU A 21 -3.82 -12.98 6.85
N ALA A 22 -5.05 -12.79 6.35
CA ALA A 22 -6.20 -13.61 6.72
C ALA A 22 -6.09 -15.07 6.23
N GLN A 23 -5.19 -15.33 5.27
CA GLN A 23 -4.82 -16.68 4.82
C GLN A 23 -3.59 -17.24 5.54
N GLY A 24 -3.04 -16.50 6.51
CA GLY A 24 -1.87 -16.92 7.28
C GLY A 24 -0.53 -16.61 6.60
N LEU A 25 -0.51 -15.97 5.43
CA LEU A 25 0.73 -15.53 4.82
C LEU A 25 1.32 -14.35 5.58
N ARG A 26 2.61 -14.41 5.90
CA ARG A 26 3.33 -13.39 6.65
C ARG A 26 3.83 -12.27 5.74
N THR A 27 2.92 -11.57 5.07
CA THR A 27 3.24 -10.56 4.05
C THR A 27 3.54 -9.16 4.60
N GLY A 28 3.45 -8.95 5.92
CA GLY A 28 3.73 -7.65 6.53
C GLY A 28 5.21 -7.28 6.49
N TYR A 29 5.52 -5.97 6.40
CA TYR A 29 6.90 -5.49 6.43
C TYR A 29 7.66 -5.87 7.71
N ALA A 30 6.95 -5.97 8.85
CA ALA A 30 7.53 -6.44 10.10
C ALA A 30 7.92 -7.93 10.06
N ASP A 31 7.19 -8.74 9.28
CA ASP A 31 7.50 -10.15 9.07
C ASP A 31 8.68 -10.31 8.12
N TYR A 32 8.70 -9.56 7.01
CA TYR A 32 9.84 -9.45 6.09
C TYR A 32 11.13 -9.13 6.86
N PHE A 33 11.10 -8.07 7.67
CA PHE A 33 12.27 -7.63 8.42
C PHE A 33 12.76 -8.70 9.40
N ARG A 34 11.82 -9.41 10.05
CA ARG A 34 12.15 -10.46 11.02
C ARG A 34 12.69 -11.73 10.34
N ASP A 35 12.10 -12.16 9.22
CA ASP A 35 12.62 -13.30 8.45
C ASP A 35 14.06 -13.06 7.99
N LYS A 36 14.34 -11.81 7.59
CA LYS A 36 15.64 -11.43 7.05
C LYS A 36 16.71 -11.24 8.13
N TYR A 37 16.38 -10.58 9.23
CA TYR A 37 17.39 -10.15 10.22
C TYR A 37 17.24 -10.77 11.62
N GLY A 38 16.20 -11.57 11.86
CA GLY A 38 15.94 -12.19 13.14
C GLY A 38 15.62 -11.19 14.27
N ASP A 39 15.86 -11.63 15.51
CA ASP A 39 15.49 -10.87 16.72
C ASP A 39 16.59 -9.92 17.23
N SER A 40 17.85 -10.15 16.84
CA SER A 40 19.00 -9.33 17.27
C SER A 40 19.79 -8.77 16.08
N PRO A 41 19.14 -7.97 15.22
CA PRO A 41 19.78 -7.33 14.08
C PRO A 41 20.84 -6.29 14.49
N SER A 42 21.76 -6.00 13.57
CA SER A 42 22.75 -4.92 13.70
C SER A 42 22.70 -3.99 12.48
N MET A 43 23.18 -2.76 12.60
CA MET A 43 23.14 -1.81 11.48
C MET A 43 24.08 -2.24 10.33
N ASP A 44 25.24 -2.85 10.65
CA ASP A 44 26.18 -3.38 9.65
C ASP A 44 25.61 -4.58 8.86
N SER A 45 24.59 -5.27 9.37
CA SER A 45 23.98 -6.42 8.70
C SER A 45 22.85 -6.05 7.74
N MET A 46 22.51 -4.76 7.59
CA MET A 46 21.40 -4.32 6.74
C MET A 46 21.81 -4.29 5.26
N ASP A 47 21.04 -5.00 4.41
CA ASP A 47 21.37 -5.15 2.99
C ASP A 47 21.19 -3.87 2.19
N ASN A 48 20.31 -2.97 2.64
CA ASN A 48 20.04 -1.68 2.01
C ASN A 48 19.73 -0.59 3.04
N ALA A 49 19.78 0.67 2.61
CA ALA A 49 19.55 1.84 3.45
C ALA A 49 18.12 1.92 4.00
N TRP A 50 17.11 1.35 3.34
CA TRP A 50 15.74 1.33 3.88
C TRP A 50 15.58 0.36 5.04
N ASP A 51 16.26 -0.78 4.98
CA ASP A 51 16.35 -1.70 6.13
C ASP A 51 17.05 -1.00 7.32
N MET A 52 18.06 -0.17 7.07
CA MET A 52 18.68 0.69 8.12
C MET A 52 17.68 1.68 8.73
N VAL A 53 16.87 2.35 7.89
CA VAL A 53 15.83 3.29 8.34
C VAL A 53 14.78 2.58 9.18
N LEU A 54 14.26 1.43 8.73
CA LEU A 54 13.28 0.65 9.49
C LEU A 54 13.87 0.15 10.81
N PHE A 55 15.13 -0.26 10.82
CA PHE A 55 15.81 -0.69 12.04
C PHE A 55 15.96 0.46 13.04
N ASP A 56 16.38 1.64 12.58
CA ASP A 56 16.48 2.84 13.43
C ASP A 56 15.12 3.20 14.05
N ARG A 57 14.04 3.16 13.27
CA ARG A 57 12.67 3.38 13.77
C ARG A 57 12.26 2.34 14.82
N LYS A 58 12.66 1.06 14.62
CA LYS A 58 12.40 -0.04 15.56
C LYS A 58 13.14 0.18 16.88
N LEU A 59 14.39 0.65 16.85
CA LEU A 59 15.19 0.94 18.04
C LEU A 59 14.60 2.09 18.87
N HIS A 60 14.00 3.08 18.22
CA HIS A 60 13.39 4.23 18.88
C HIS A 60 11.90 4.00 19.24
N ASN A 61 11.45 2.74 19.31
CA ASN A 61 10.09 2.34 19.72
C ASN A 61 8.95 3.07 18.99
N HIS A 62 9.13 3.36 17.70
CA HIS A 62 8.04 3.91 16.91
C HIS A 62 6.91 2.87 16.81
N SER A 63 5.68 3.22 17.23
CA SER A 63 4.55 2.28 17.25
C SER A 63 4.29 1.65 15.88
N GLU A 64 4.46 2.47 14.84
CA GLU A 64 4.35 2.10 13.42
C GLU A 64 5.74 1.98 12.75
N TRP A 65 6.75 1.42 13.44
CA TRP A 65 8.13 1.39 12.90
C TRP A 65 8.23 0.71 11.54
N ALA A 66 7.41 -0.31 11.29
CA ALA A 66 7.38 -1.08 10.05
C ALA A 66 6.52 -0.44 8.94
N ASN A 67 5.97 0.76 9.16
CA ASN A 67 5.26 1.49 8.11
C ASN A 67 6.28 2.10 7.14
N VAL A 68 6.54 1.38 6.05
CA VAL A 68 7.57 1.73 5.06
C VAL A 68 7.23 3.01 4.33
N GLU A 69 5.97 3.22 3.94
CA GLU A 69 5.54 4.40 3.20
C GLU A 69 5.71 5.67 4.05
N HIS A 70 5.41 5.58 5.34
CA HIS A 70 5.66 6.69 6.27
C HIS A 70 7.16 6.90 6.51
N ALA A 71 7.94 5.83 6.63
CA ALA A 71 9.39 5.93 6.73
C ALA A 71 10.02 6.60 5.50
N ILE A 72 9.55 6.27 4.29
CA ILE A 72 9.97 6.91 3.05
C ILE A 72 9.63 8.40 3.09
N ARG A 73 8.38 8.74 3.40
CA ARG A 73 7.94 10.15 3.51
C ARG A 73 8.85 10.93 4.44
N GLU A 74 9.01 10.47 5.69
CA GLU A 74 9.87 11.14 6.66
C GLU A 74 11.29 11.34 6.12
N GLN A 75 11.86 10.27 5.55
CA GLN A 75 13.27 10.24 5.18
C GLN A 75 13.62 11.06 3.93
N VAL A 76 12.62 11.39 3.10
CA VAL A 76 12.81 12.18 1.87
C VAL A 76 12.26 13.61 1.96
N THR A 77 11.25 13.88 2.81
CA THR A 77 10.63 15.22 2.91
C THR A 77 10.98 15.97 4.19
N GLU A 78 11.27 15.28 5.30
CA GLU A 78 11.44 15.95 6.60
C GLU A 78 12.83 16.53 6.78
N ARG A 79 12.88 17.81 7.15
CA ARG A 79 14.14 18.58 7.29
C ARG A 79 15.10 17.95 8.30
N GLU A 80 14.56 17.39 9.38
CA GLU A 80 15.35 16.75 10.43
C GLU A 80 15.97 15.42 9.95
N ALA A 81 15.23 14.63 9.16
CA ALA A 81 15.75 13.40 8.56
C ALA A 81 16.89 13.69 7.57
N LEU A 82 16.69 14.69 6.69
CA LEU A 82 17.73 15.16 5.76
C LEU A 82 18.95 15.70 6.50
N ALA A 83 18.75 16.44 7.60
CA ALA A 83 19.84 16.99 8.40
C ALA A 83 20.67 15.90 9.10
N ARG A 84 20.02 14.83 9.60
CA ARG A 84 20.70 13.67 10.21
C ARG A 84 21.68 13.03 9.22
N VAL A 85 21.24 12.74 7.99
CA VAL A 85 22.13 12.13 6.99
C VAL A 85 23.23 13.09 6.54
N ARG A 86 22.90 14.38 6.34
CA ARG A 86 23.89 15.40 5.97
C ARG A 86 25.03 15.49 6.99
N LYS A 87 24.72 15.45 8.30
CA LYS A 87 25.74 15.44 9.36
C LYS A 87 26.67 14.23 9.23
N GLY A 88 26.15 13.06 8.85
CA GLY A 88 26.96 11.88 8.55
C GLY A 88 27.85 12.08 7.32
N LEU A 89 27.30 12.68 6.25
CA LEU A 89 28.03 12.97 5.01
C LEU A 89 29.14 14.01 5.16
N ASP A 90 29.11 14.85 6.19
CA ASP A 90 30.22 15.76 6.49
C ASP A 90 31.48 15.01 6.95
N ASN A 91 31.32 13.81 7.52
CA ASN A 91 32.42 12.93 7.95
C ASN A 91 32.07 11.44 7.76
N PRO A 92 31.97 10.94 6.52
CA PRO A 92 31.38 9.62 6.22
C PRO A 92 32.17 8.43 6.78
N ASN A 93 33.43 8.64 7.20
CA ASN A 93 34.31 7.61 7.76
C ASN A 93 34.38 7.65 9.30
N VAL A 94 33.65 8.56 9.96
CA VAL A 94 33.68 8.73 11.43
C VAL A 94 32.37 8.25 12.02
N LEU A 95 32.45 7.35 13.01
CA LEU A 95 31.28 6.87 13.73
C LEU A 95 30.77 7.93 14.71
N ASP A 96 29.60 8.51 14.44
CA ASP A 96 28.88 9.36 15.39
C ASP A 96 27.81 8.51 16.11
N THR A 97 28.09 8.13 17.35
CA THR A 97 27.16 7.33 18.17
C THR A 97 25.87 8.07 18.52
N SER A 98 25.81 9.40 18.37
CA SER A 98 24.59 10.19 18.54
C SER A 98 23.75 10.28 17.25
N ASN A 99 24.28 9.81 16.13
CA ASN A 99 23.65 9.83 14.81
C ASN A 99 24.01 8.55 14.04
N LEU A 100 23.64 7.41 14.60
CA LEU A 100 23.94 6.10 14.01
C LEU A 100 23.36 6.01 12.59
N LEU A 101 22.05 6.24 12.41
CA LEU A 101 21.43 6.16 11.08
C LEU A 101 22.16 7.01 10.03
N GLY A 102 22.40 8.30 10.33
CA GLY A 102 23.09 9.18 9.39
C GLY A 102 24.52 8.73 9.08
N THR A 103 25.24 8.22 10.09
CA THR A 103 26.59 7.65 9.91
C THR A 103 26.56 6.45 8.97
N TYR A 104 25.69 5.47 9.21
CA TYR A 104 25.67 4.23 8.45
C TYR A 104 25.22 4.44 7.01
N ILE A 105 24.23 5.32 6.79
CA ILE A 105 23.85 5.74 5.44
C ILE A 105 25.03 6.43 4.75
N ALA A 106 25.72 7.36 5.40
CA ALA A 106 26.87 8.07 4.82
C ALA A 106 28.04 7.13 4.49
N LYS A 107 28.35 6.18 5.38
CA LYS A 107 29.36 5.14 5.16
C LYS A 107 29.00 4.28 3.95
N ARG A 108 27.74 3.87 3.82
CA ARG A 108 27.25 3.10 2.67
C ARG A 108 27.33 3.92 1.38
N MET A 109 26.89 5.17 1.40
CA MET A 109 27.04 6.09 0.26
C MET A 109 28.50 6.22 -0.17
N ALA A 110 29.42 6.44 0.77
CA ALA A 110 30.84 6.54 0.50
C ALA A 110 31.46 5.25 -0.08
N SER A 111 30.85 4.08 0.20
CA SER A 111 31.29 2.80 -0.39
C SER A 111 30.75 2.55 -1.81
N MET A 112 29.73 3.30 -2.24
CA MET A 112 29.04 3.10 -3.52
C MET A 112 29.17 4.28 -4.48
N ILE A 113 29.60 5.45 -3.99
CA ILE A 113 29.67 6.70 -4.73
C ILE A 113 31.00 7.39 -4.43
N ASP A 114 31.93 7.32 -5.39
CA ASP A 114 33.29 7.87 -5.25
C ASP A 114 33.28 9.38 -4.90
N GLU A 115 32.31 10.13 -5.44
CA GLU A 115 32.23 11.58 -5.25
C GLU A 115 32.06 11.97 -3.78
N VAL A 116 31.41 11.12 -2.97
CA VAL A 116 31.06 11.40 -1.56
C VAL A 116 32.30 11.59 -0.68
N GLN A 117 33.44 11.01 -1.07
CA GLN A 117 34.70 11.12 -0.33
C GLN A 117 35.59 12.27 -0.82
N THR A 118 35.20 12.98 -1.87
CA THR A 118 36.01 14.07 -2.44
C THR A 118 35.90 15.35 -1.62
N VAL A 119 36.98 16.16 -1.61
CA VAL A 119 36.95 17.50 -1.00
C VAL A 119 35.86 18.37 -1.63
N GLY A 120 35.63 18.22 -2.94
CA GLY A 120 34.59 18.97 -3.66
C GLY A 120 33.19 18.68 -3.13
N PHE A 121 32.86 17.41 -2.87
CA PHE A 121 31.58 17.04 -2.28
C PHE A 121 31.45 17.47 -0.81
N LEU A 122 32.50 17.29 0.00
CA LEU A 122 32.47 17.70 1.40
C LEU A 122 32.21 19.21 1.55
N GLN A 123 32.73 20.03 0.62
CA GLN A 123 32.55 21.48 0.57
C GLN A 123 31.34 21.93 -0.26
N SER A 124 30.57 21.01 -0.85
CA SER A 124 29.45 21.36 -1.72
C SER A 124 28.28 21.98 -0.95
N SER A 125 27.35 22.58 -1.70
CA SER A 125 26.11 23.13 -1.14
C SER A 125 25.24 22.04 -0.49
N ILE A 126 24.38 22.46 0.45
CA ILE A 126 23.38 21.59 1.09
C ILE A 126 22.48 20.93 0.03
N ASN A 127 22.06 21.69 -0.98
CA ASN A 127 21.19 21.18 -2.04
C ASN A 127 21.87 20.06 -2.82
N HIS A 128 23.15 20.21 -3.18
CA HIS A 128 23.89 19.15 -3.87
C HIS A 128 23.99 17.87 -3.03
N LYS A 129 24.30 17.99 -1.73
CA LYS A 129 24.33 16.83 -0.82
C LYS A 129 22.97 16.13 -0.73
N ASN A 130 21.89 16.90 -0.63
CA ASN A 130 20.53 16.36 -0.59
C ASN A 130 20.17 15.64 -1.90
N THR A 131 20.47 16.23 -3.06
CA THR A 131 20.23 15.61 -4.37
C THR A 131 20.96 14.28 -4.52
N VAL A 132 22.26 14.22 -4.18
CA VAL A 132 23.05 12.98 -4.24
C VAL A 132 22.48 11.92 -3.29
N TYR A 133 22.10 12.35 -2.08
CA TYR A 133 21.46 11.48 -1.10
C TYR A 133 20.11 10.92 -1.57
N LEU A 134 19.21 11.75 -2.10
CA LEU A 134 17.89 11.29 -2.57
C LEU A 134 18.02 10.34 -3.76
N ARG A 135 18.93 10.62 -4.71
CA ARG A 135 19.24 9.71 -5.81
C ARG A 135 19.80 8.37 -5.32
N PHE A 136 20.64 8.39 -4.29
CA PHE A 136 21.11 7.17 -3.63
C PHE A 136 19.96 6.40 -2.99
N MET A 137 19.11 7.06 -2.21
CA MET A 137 17.98 6.41 -1.54
C MET A 137 16.97 5.80 -2.52
N ARG A 138 16.81 6.39 -3.72
CA ARG A 138 15.95 5.79 -4.76
C ARG A 138 16.53 4.49 -5.30
N LYS A 139 17.86 4.42 -5.52
CA LYS A 139 18.54 3.16 -5.89
C LYS A 139 18.39 2.10 -4.79
N GLU A 140 18.58 2.50 -3.55
CA GLU A 140 18.42 1.61 -2.39
C GLU A 140 16.97 1.13 -2.23
N LEU A 141 15.98 1.95 -2.60
CA LEU A 141 14.57 1.55 -2.58
C LEU A 141 14.28 0.43 -3.59
N THR A 142 14.97 0.44 -4.73
CA THR A 142 14.91 -0.66 -5.71
C THR A 142 15.50 -1.96 -5.14
N LEU A 143 16.60 -1.88 -4.36
CA LEU A 143 17.16 -3.05 -3.66
C LEU A 143 16.22 -3.60 -2.59
N PHE A 144 15.53 -2.71 -1.89
CA PHE A 144 14.51 -3.07 -0.90
C PHE A 144 13.33 -3.80 -1.57
N GLU A 145 12.83 -3.30 -2.70
CA GLU A 145 11.76 -3.94 -3.48
C GLU A 145 12.14 -5.35 -3.97
N HIS A 146 13.34 -5.51 -4.51
CA HIS A 146 13.83 -6.83 -4.93
C HIS A 146 13.97 -7.81 -3.75
N SER A 147 14.42 -7.31 -2.60
CA SER A 147 14.50 -8.11 -1.36
C SER A 147 13.11 -8.54 -0.90
N LEU A 148 12.14 -7.62 -0.91
CA LEU A 148 10.77 -7.90 -0.56
C LEU A 148 10.13 -8.89 -1.54
N HIS A 149 10.34 -8.72 -2.85
CA HIS A 149 9.87 -9.66 -3.87
C HIS A 149 10.39 -11.07 -3.58
N SER A 150 11.69 -11.21 -3.34
CA SER A 150 12.31 -12.51 -3.04
C SER A 150 11.70 -13.15 -1.79
N TYR A 151 11.47 -12.36 -0.74
CA TYR A 151 10.81 -12.82 0.48
C TYR A 151 9.36 -13.26 0.25
N LEU A 152 8.56 -12.42 -0.42
CA LEU A 152 7.15 -12.71 -0.70
C LEU A 152 6.99 -13.95 -1.58
N LYS A 153 7.88 -14.12 -2.56
CA LYS A 153 7.93 -15.32 -3.39
C LYS A 153 8.23 -16.57 -2.56
N LYS A 154 9.25 -16.50 -1.70
CA LYS A 154 9.62 -17.58 -0.78
C LYS A 154 8.45 -18.00 0.11
N ILE A 155 7.72 -17.06 0.73
CA ILE A 155 6.62 -17.43 1.65
C ILE A 155 5.41 -18.02 0.91
N VAL A 156 5.14 -17.58 -0.32
CA VAL A 156 4.09 -18.17 -1.16
C VAL A 156 4.48 -19.60 -1.55
N GLU A 157 5.70 -19.82 -2.02
CA GLU A 157 6.22 -21.16 -2.38
C GLU A 157 6.23 -22.10 -1.16
N GLN A 158 6.62 -21.60 0.03
CA GLN A 158 6.59 -22.37 1.27
C GLN A 158 5.16 -22.79 1.65
N SER A 159 4.18 -21.89 1.53
CA SER A 159 2.78 -22.22 1.81
C SER A 159 2.24 -23.32 0.89
N GLN A 160 2.72 -23.37 -0.36
CA GLN A 160 2.36 -24.39 -1.33
C GLN A 160 3.12 -25.71 -1.14
N ASN A 161 4.32 -25.69 -0.55
CA ASN A 161 5.04 -26.92 -0.24
C ASN A 161 4.39 -27.71 0.90
N ASP A 162 3.81 -27.00 1.88
CA ASP A 162 3.11 -27.62 3.01
C ASP A 162 1.77 -28.24 2.56
N ASP A 163 1.00 -27.51 1.74
CA ASP A 163 -0.16 -28.00 0.99
C ASP A 163 -0.30 -27.17 -0.30
N PRO A 164 -0.10 -27.77 -1.49
CA PRO A 164 -0.07 -27.07 -2.78
C PRO A 164 -1.29 -26.20 -3.07
N TRP A 165 -2.42 -26.53 -2.44
CA TRP A 165 -3.69 -25.86 -2.68
C TRP A 165 -4.14 -24.98 -1.53
N GLN A 166 -3.46 -25.00 -0.38
CA GLN A 166 -3.94 -24.32 0.81
C GLN A 166 -4.17 -22.82 0.57
N TYR A 167 -3.18 -22.12 0.00
CA TYR A 167 -3.31 -20.68 -0.23
C TYR A 167 -4.41 -20.32 -1.24
N THR A 168 -4.53 -21.07 -2.33
CA THR A 168 -5.56 -20.84 -3.36
C THR A 168 -6.95 -21.17 -2.81
N VAL A 169 -7.13 -22.32 -2.17
CA VAL A 169 -8.42 -22.78 -1.63
C VAL A 169 -8.90 -21.87 -0.49
N SER A 170 -8.00 -21.47 0.41
CA SER A 170 -8.38 -20.60 1.53
C SER A 170 -8.69 -19.18 1.04
N SER A 171 -7.97 -18.70 0.01
CA SER A 171 -8.27 -17.44 -0.66
C SER A 171 -9.61 -17.45 -1.37
N ASP A 172 -9.96 -18.57 -2.02
CA ASP A 172 -11.25 -18.76 -2.67
C ASP A 172 -12.40 -18.70 -1.68
N GLY A 173 -12.33 -19.44 -0.57
CA GLY A 173 -13.39 -19.39 0.47
C GLY A 173 -13.57 -17.98 1.09
N LEU A 174 -12.48 -17.22 1.28
CA LEU A 174 -12.59 -15.82 1.70
C LEU A 174 -13.16 -14.93 0.59
N TYR A 175 -12.75 -15.15 -0.66
CA TYR A 175 -13.30 -14.43 -1.81
C TYR A 175 -14.82 -14.64 -1.91
N GLU A 176 -15.31 -15.88 -1.85
CA GLU A 176 -16.75 -16.18 -1.89
C GLU A 176 -17.48 -15.47 -0.75
N SER A 177 -16.90 -15.45 0.45
CA SER A 177 -17.45 -14.76 1.62
C SER A 177 -17.53 -13.25 1.40
N ILE A 178 -16.55 -12.65 0.74
CA ILE A 178 -16.54 -11.23 0.38
C ILE A 178 -17.54 -10.95 -0.76
N ALA A 179 -17.44 -11.66 -1.87
CA ALA A 179 -18.24 -11.49 -3.08
C ALA A 179 -19.74 -11.77 -2.83
N GLY A 180 -20.06 -12.68 -1.90
CA GLY A 180 -21.43 -13.01 -1.51
C GLY A 180 -22.07 -12.03 -0.53
N MET A 181 -21.34 -11.14 0.14
CA MET A 181 -21.98 -10.16 1.03
C MET A 181 -22.96 -9.24 0.26
N PRO A 182 -24.12 -8.87 0.83
CA PRO A 182 -24.55 -9.03 2.22
C PRO A 182 -25.33 -10.32 2.51
N ALA A 183 -25.60 -11.16 1.51
CA ALA A 183 -26.42 -12.35 1.62
C ALA A 183 -25.60 -13.54 1.14
N PHE A 184 -25.14 -14.39 2.07
CA PHE A 184 -24.34 -15.56 1.75
C PHE A 184 -25.00 -16.34 0.60
N SER A 185 -24.34 -16.34 -0.55
CA SER A 185 -24.87 -16.83 -1.81
C SER A 185 -24.15 -18.11 -2.18
N ASP A 186 -24.92 -19.10 -2.63
CA ASP A 186 -24.42 -20.32 -3.27
C ASP A 186 -23.48 -19.94 -4.44
N ALA A 187 -22.45 -20.74 -4.71
CA ALA A 187 -21.49 -20.53 -5.80
C ALA A 187 -22.19 -20.33 -7.16
N SER A 188 -23.30 -21.03 -7.40
CA SER A 188 -24.13 -20.90 -8.62
C SER A 188 -24.79 -19.52 -8.80
N VAL A 189 -24.94 -18.76 -7.71
CA VAL A 189 -25.41 -17.37 -7.73
C VAL A 189 -24.22 -16.42 -7.94
N LEU A 190 -23.07 -16.70 -7.32
CA LEU A 190 -21.84 -15.92 -7.51
C LEU A 190 -21.35 -15.95 -8.96
N GLU A 191 -21.50 -17.08 -9.67
CA GLU A 191 -21.17 -17.18 -11.10
C GLU A 191 -21.91 -16.17 -11.99
N LYS A 192 -23.06 -15.66 -11.53
CA LYS A 192 -23.85 -14.64 -12.25
C LYS A 192 -23.44 -13.21 -11.90
N HIS A 193 -22.56 -13.03 -10.93
CA HIS A 193 -22.00 -11.73 -10.60
C HIS A 193 -20.81 -11.40 -11.50
N HIS A 194 -20.62 -10.11 -11.69
CA HIS A 194 -19.49 -9.51 -12.41
C HIS A 194 -18.59 -8.83 -11.39
N ASN A 195 -17.58 -9.56 -10.91
CA ASN A 195 -16.66 -9.07 -9.89
C ASN A 195 -15.34 -8.67 -10.53
N THR A 196 -14.90 -7.45 -10.27
CA THR A 196 -13.54 -6.98 -10.56
C THR A 196 -12.79 -6.80 -9.25
N ILE A 197 -11.60 -7.39 -9.14
CA ILE A 197 -10.71 -7.21 -8.00
C ILE A 197 -9.70 -6.11 -8.32
N LEU A 198 -9.57 -5.15 -7.41
CA LEU A 198 -8.50 -4.17 -7.36
C LEU A 198 -7.65 -4.46 -6.12
N THR A 199 -6.46 -5.03 -6.31
CA THR A 199 -5.62 -5.49 -5.22
C THR A 199 -4.39 -4.62 -5.03
N PHE A 200 -4.12 -4.29 -3.77
CA PHE A 200 -2.90 -3.65 -3.29
C PHE A 200 -1.87 -4.69 -2.82
N ASN A 201 -2.20 -5.99 -2.90
CA ASN A 201 -1.28 -7.08 -2.58
C ASN A 201 -0.43 -7.42 -3.80
N TYR A 202 0.78 -7.88 -3.54
CA TYR A 202 1.69 -8.32 -4.59
C TYR A 202 1.44 -9.79 -4.99
N THR A 203 0.84 -10.60 -4.11
CA THR A 203 0.59 -12.03 -4.35
C THR A 203 -0.69 -12.26 -5.16
N SER A 204 -0.78 -13.38 -5.88
CA SER A 204 -1.89 -13.67 -6.79
C SER A 204 -2.44 -15.09 -6.62
N PRO A 205 -3.40 -15.32 -5.71
CA PRO A 205 -4.09 -16.61 -5.61
C PRO A 205 -5.11 -16.86 -6.73
N PHE A 206 -5.39 -15.86 -7.56
CA PHE A 206 -6.51 -15.83 -8.53
C PHE A 206 -6.23 -16.49 -9.89
N GLN A 207 -5.17 -17.30 -10.01
CA GLN A 207 -4.71 -17.81 -11.30
C GLN A 207 -5.56 -18.97 -11.85
N ARG A 208 -6.28 -19.70 -11.01
CA ARG A 208 -6.98 -20.95 -11.38
C ARG A 208 -8.50 -20.80 -11.55
N ARG A 209 -8.92 -19.72 -12.21
CA ARG A 209 -10.35 -19.42 -12.47
C ARG A 209 -11.03 -20.50 -13.33
N ASP A 210 -10.30 -21.05 -14.30
CA ASP A 210 -10.82 -22.07 -15.22
C ASP A 210 -11.08 -23.44 -14.54
N GLU A 211 -10.70 -23.58 -13.27
CA GLU A 211 -10.86 -24.82 -12.49
C GLU A 211 -12.02 -24.74 -11.47
N GLY A 212 -12.87 -23.72 -11.59
CA GLY A 212 -14.05 -23.54 -10.73
C GLY A 212 -13.80 -22.73 -9.46
N TYR A 213 -12.60 -22.16 -9.29
CA TYR A 213 -12.31 -21.21 -8.21
C TYR A 213 -12.70 -19.79 -8.62
N PHE A 214 -13.03 -18.98 -7.62
CA PHE A 214 -13.37 -17.56 -7.73
C PHE A 214 -14.58 -17.32 -8.66
N PRO A 215 -15.75 -17.89 -8.35
CA PRO A 215 -16.94 -17.78 -9.21
C PRO A 215 -17.36 -16.33 -9.45
N GLY A 216 -17.58 -15.97 -10.72
CA GLY A 216 -17.97 -14.62 -11.13
C GLY A 216 -16.83 -13.59 -11.11
N LEU A 217 -15.56 -14.02 -11.06
CA LEU A 217 -14.40 -13.13 -11.12
C LEU A 217 -13.99 -12.81 -12.57
N ASP A 218 -14.39 -11.64 -13.06
CA ASP A 218 -14.08 -11.19 -14.42
C ASP A 218 -12.59 -10.82 -14.56
N SER A 219 -12.08 -10.00 -13.64
CA SER A 219 -10.72 -9.46 -13.74
C SER A 219 -10.06 -9.17 -12.39
N VAL A 220 -8.73 -9.20 -12.38
CA VAL A 220 -7.89 -8.85 -11.23
C VAL A 220 -6.87 -7.83 -11.68
N ARG A 221 -6.76 -6.73 -10.93
CA ARG A 221 -5.89 -5.60 -11.24
C ARG A 221 -5.00 -5.30 -10.05
N PHE A 222 -3.69 -5.25 -10.31
CA PHE A 222 -2.67 -4.96 -9.31
C PHE A 222 -2.33 -3.48 -9.35
N ILE A 223 -2.45 -2.80 -8.21
CA ILE A 223 -2.19 -1.36 -8.11
C ILE A 223 -0.69 -1.04 -8.02
N HIS A 224 0.04 -1.81 -7.22
CA HIS A 224 1.45 -1.58 -6.90
C HIS A 224 2.37 -2.66 -7.53
N GLY A 225 1.92 -3.21 -8.66
CA GLY A 225 2.57 -4.34 -9.34
C GLY A 225 2.38 -5.68 -8.64
N SER A 226 3.06 -6.72 -9.15
CA SER A 226 2.81 -8.10 -8.72
C SER A 226 4.07 -8.97 -8.68
N LEU A 227 4.05 -10.06 -7.91
CA LEU A 227 5.14 -11.05 -7.93
C LEU A 227 5.30 -11.70 -9.31
N ALA A 228 4.23 -11.81 -10.10
CA ALA A 228 4.27 -12.41 -11.43
C ALA A 228 5.02 -11.53 -12.44
N GLN A 229 4.81 -10.22 -12.35
CA GLN A 229 5.49 -9.21 -13.19
C GLN A 229 6.88 -8.83 -12.64
N GLY A 230 7.10 -9.05 -11.33
CA GLY A 230 8.36 -8.78 -10.65
C GLY A 230 8.58 -7.30 -10.31
N ASP A 231 7.53 -6.49 -10.35
CA ASP A 231 7.56 -5.03 -10.26
C ASP A 231 6.86 -4.51 -8.99
N ILE A 232 7.44 -4.75 -7.81
CA ILE A 232 6.91 -4.18 -6.56
C ILE A 232 7.09 -2.65 -6.54
N ILE A 233 5.99 -1.91 -6.42
CA ILE A 233 5.98 -0.45 -6.28
C ILE A 233 5.70 -0.06 -4.83
N ILE A 234 6.69 0.53 -4.18
CA ILE A 234 6.60 1.12 -2.85
C ILE A 234 6.86 2.61 -2.95
N GLY A 235 6.06 3.42 -2.27
CA GLY A 235 6.24 4.85 -2.34
C GLY A 235 5.18 5.63 -1.58
N ILE A 236 5.34 6.94 -1.67
CA ILE A 236 4.45 7.92 -1.05
C ILE A 236 3.36 8.37 -2.03
N ASP A 237 2.31 8.99 -1.48
CA ASP A 237 1.34 9.70 -2.30
C ASP A 237 2.01 10.93 -2.94
N ALA A 238 1.62 11.26 -4.18
CA ALA A 238 2.09 12.45 -4.89
C ALA A 238 1.51 13.76 -4.30
N LEU A 239 0.47 13.64 -3.46
CA LEU A 239 -0.10 14.75 -2.72
C LEU A 239 0.55 14.90 -1.34
N GLU A 240 1.22 16.04 -1.13
CA GLU A 240 1.72 16.42 0.18
C GLU A 240 0.63 17.17 0.98
N GLN A 241 0.53 16.88 2.29
CA GLN A 241 -0.24 17.72 3.20
C GLN A 241 0.63 18.85 3.72
N GLY A 242 0.33 20.08 3.30
CA GLY A 242 0.97 21.28 3.82
C GLY A 242 0.56 21.59 5.28
N PRO A 243 1.26 22.52 5.95
CA PRO A 243 1.07 22.85 7.38
C PRO A 243 -0.35 23.31 7.77
N ARG A 244 -1.16 23.70 6.78
CA ARG A 244 -2.54 24.17 6.95
C ARG A 244 -3.59 23.19 6.40
N GLY A 245 -3.19 21.94 6.14
CA GLY A 245 -4.04 20.92 5.50
C GLY A 245 -4.29 21.15 4.01
N GLN A 246 -3.64 22.16 3.41
CA GLN A 246 -3.66 22.38 1.96
C GLN A 246 -2.88 21.27 1.27
N ARG A 247 -3.47 20.67 0.24
CA ARG A 247 -2.80 19.66 -0.56
C ARG A 247 -2.13 20.32 -1.75
N ALA A 248 -0.85 20.01 -1.93
CA ALA A 248 -0.09 20.39 -3.09
C ALA A 248 0.52 19.13 -3.70
N LEU A 249 0.68 19.15 -5.02
CA LEU A 249 1.53 18.16 -5.67
C LEU A 249 2.97 18.39 -5.21
N ILE A 250 3.68 17.29 -4.95
CA ILE A 250 5.13 17.34 -4.73
C ILE A 250 5.76 17.90 -6.01
N ASP A 251 6.48 19.02 -5.88
CA ASP A 251 7.16 19.73 -6.97
C ASP A 251 8.68 19.54 -6.97
N ASP A 252 9.24 18.93 -5.92
CA ASP A 252 10.65 18.61 -5.82
C ASP A 252 11.02 17.43 -6.74
N GLU A 253 11.78 17.72 -7.79
CA GLU A 253 12.24 16.76 -8.80
C GLU A 253 13.03 15.58 -8.21
N ASP A 254 13.70 15.75 -7.07
CA ASP A 254 14.43 14.68 -6.40
C ASP A 254 13.52 13.81 -5.51
N VAL A 255 12.30 14.28 -5.18
CA VAL A 255 11.31 13.55 -4.36
C VAL A 255 10.24 12.87 -5.24
N ILE A 256 9.87 13.46 -6.38
CA ILE A 256 8.90 12.90 -7.34
C ILE A 256 9.15 11.40 -7.64
N PRO A 257 10.41 10.92 -7.82
CA PRO A 257 10.71 9.50 -8.06
C PRO A 257 10.29 8.52 -6.94
N PHE A 258 10.00 9.02 -5.74
CA PHE A 258 9.48 8.22 -4.62
C PHE A 258 7.95 8.12 -4.59
N THR A 259 7.26 8.85 -5.46
CA THR A 259 5.80 8.84 -5.52
C THR A 259 5.29 7.62 -6.28
N LYS A 260 4.23 6.99 -5.77
CA LYS A 260 3.59 5.85 -6.45
C LYS A 260 3.14 6.22 -7.86
N THR A 261 2.59 7.41 -8.05
CA THR A 261 2.12 7.89 -9.37
C THR A 261 3.24 7.94 -10.41
N PHE A 262 4.41 8.51 -10.06
CA PHE A 262 5.56 8.54 -10.96
C PHE A 262 6.02 7.13 -11.32
N ARG A 263 6.08 6.25 -10.32
CA ARG A 263 6.56 4.88 -10.51
C ARG A 263 5.61 4.01 -11.32
N THR A 264 4.30 4.20 -11.14
CA THR A 264 3.29 3.55 -11.98
C THR A 264 3.42 4.04 -13.41
N LEU A 265 3.65 5.33 -13.66
CA LEU A 265 3.90 5.87 -15.00
C LEU A 265 5.17 5.28 -15.64
N GLU A 266 6.24 5.13 -14.87
CA GLU A 266 7.48 4.50 -15.32
C GLU A 266 7.24 3.03 -15.71
N SER A 267 6.50 2.27 -14.89
CA SER A 267 6.15 0.87 -15.19
C SER A 267 5.22 0.74 -16.40
N THR A 268 4.17 1.57 -16.51
CA THR A 268 3.20 1.50 -17.63
C THR A 268 3.79 1.94 -18.96
N SER A 269 4.89 2.70 -18.98
CA SER A 269 5.61 2.99 -20.22
C SER A 269 6.22 1.73 -20.89
N HIS A 270 6.29 0.61 -20.17
CA HIS A 270 6.83 -0.67 -20.64
C HIS A 270 5.76 -1.72 -20.96
N TYR A 271 4.47 -1.46 -20.65
CA TYR A 271 3.37 -2.40 -20.84
C TYR A 271 2.19 -1.70 -21.53
N ASP A 272 1.54 -2.38 -22.48
CA ASP A 272 0.32 -1.87 -23.11
C ASP A 272 -0.71 -1.50 -22.03
N ALA A 273 -1.25 -0.30 -22.18
CA ALA A 273 -1.98 0.48 -21.19
C ALA A 273 -2.96 -0.34 -20.34
N PHE A 274 -3.06 0.03 -19.05
CA PHE A 274 -4.16 -0.34 -18.17
C PHE A 274 -5.48 -0.27 -18.96
N SER A 275 -6.10 -1.43 -19.23
CA SER A 275 -7.51 -1.44 -19.62
C SER A 275 -8.29 -0.77 -18.49
N ASP A 276 -9.29 0.02 -18.85
CA ASP A 276 -10.00 0.90 -17.91
C ASP A 276 -10.39 0.12 -16.64
N VAL A 277 -9.89 0.57 -15.49
CA VAL A 277 -10.23 -0.03 -14.17
C VAL A 277 -11.73 0.05 -13.96
N PHE A 278 -12.35 1.02 -14.62
CA PHE A 278 -13.75 1.25 -14.61
C PHE A 278 -14.33 0.77 -15.95
N ASN A 279 -15.18 -0.26 -15.89
CA ASN A 279 -16.05 -0.57 -17.03
C ASN A 279 -16.94 0.66 -17.36
N ASP A 280 -17.58 0.67 -18.53
CA ASP A 280 -18.49 1.76 -18.95
C ASP A 280 -19.64 2.02 -17.94
N GLU A 281 -19.96 1.07 -17.07
CA GLU A 281 -20.98 1.20 -16.02
C GLU A 281 -20.37 1.19 -14.60
N PRO A 282 -20.78 2.12 -13.72
CA PRO A 282 -20.30 2.17 -12.34
C PRO A 282 -20.79 0.94 -11.55
N PRO A 283 -19.96 0.37 -10.65
CA PRO A 283 -20.35 -0.81 -9.87
C PRO A 283 -21.53 -0.50 -8.94
N ASP A 284 -22.39 -1.50 -8.73
CA ASP A 284 -23.48 -1.43 -7.76
C ASP A 284 -22.93 -1.32 -6.32
N CYS A 285 -21.79 -2.00 -6.07
CA CYS A 285 -21.13 -2.00 -4.77
C CYS A 285 -19.60 -2.05 -4.89
N ILE A 286 -18.93 -1.26 -4.05
CA ILE A 286 -17.50 -1.34 -3.79
C ILE A 286 -17.30 -1.99 -2.42
N LYS A 287 -16.59 -3.11 -2.39
CA LYS A 287 -16.28 -3.89 -1.19
C LYS A 287 -14.81 -3.75 -0.84
N PHE A 288 -14.49 -3.37 0.39
CA PHE A 288 -13.12 -3.24 0.87
C PHE A 288 -12.82 -4.35 1.86
N PHE A 289 -11.71 -5.08 1.69
CA PHE A 289 -11.25 -6.07 2.66
C PHE A 289 -9.74 -5.98 2.88
N GLY A 290 -9.32 -6.01 4.15
CA GLY A 290 -7.91 -6.12 4.52
C GLY A 290 -7.04 -4.90 4.16
N HIS A 291 -7.64 -3.80 3.72
CA HIS A 291 -6.90 -2.57 3.39
C HIS A 291 -6.72 -1.69 4.63
N SER A 292 -5.53 -1.09 4.79
CA SER A 292 -5.19 -0.18 5.91
C SER A 292 -6.03 1.11 5.90
N LEU A 293 -6.52 1.48 4.71
CA LEU A 293 -7.10 2.78 4.35
C LEU A 293 -6.14 3.93 4.63
N SER A 294 -4.84 3.70 4.43
CA SER A 294 -3.78 4.66 4.72
C SER A 294 -3.77 5.85 3.77
N GLU A 295 -3.18 6.94 4.26
CA GLU A 295 -2.97 8.18 3.51
C GLU A 295 -2.17 7.97 2.22
N ALA A 296 -1.25 7.00 2.18
CA ALA A 296 -0.39 6.72 1.04
C ALA A 296 -1.13 6.16 -0.19
N ASP A 297 -2.38 5.69 -0.02
CA ASP A 297 -3.20 5.13 -1.09
C ASP A 297 -4.45 5.98 -1.36
N TYR A 298 -4.55 7.15 -0.72
CA TYR A 298 -5.76 7.95 -0.75
C TYR A 298 -6.11 8.44 -2.16
N SER A 299 -5.11 8.83 -2.96
CA SER A 299 -5.34 9.25 -4.35
C SER A 299 -6.10 8.20 -5.17
N TYR A 300 -5.90 6.89 -4.92
CA TYR A 300 -6.68 5.83 -5.57
C TYR A 300 -8.14 5.83 -5.12
N PHE A 301 -8.40 5.97 -3.82
CA PHE A 301 -9.78 6.06 -3.32
C PHE A 301 -10.52 7.28 -3.85
N GLN A 302 -9.82 8.42 -3.93
CA GLN A 302 -10.38 9.63 -4.51
C GLN A 302 -10.79 9.38 -5.97
N SER A 303 -9.91 8.84 -6.80
CA SER A 303 -10.24 8.54 -8.20
C SER A 303 -11.41 7.55 -8.35
N ILE A 304 -11.48 6.52 -7.49
CA ILE A 304 -12.60 5.57 -7.48
C ILE A 304 -13.92 6.28 -7.12
N PHE A 305 -13.91 7.11 -6.09
CA PHE A 305 -15.11 7.81 -5.62
C PHE A 305 -15.59 8.89 -6.60
N ASP A 306 -14.65 9.58 -7.26
CA ASP A 306 -14.94 10.53 -8.32
C ASP A 306 -15.57 9.84 -9.53
N HIS A 307 -15.00 8.70 -9.95
CA HIS A 307 -15.53 7.93 -11.07
C HIS A 307 -16.98 7.48 -10.85
N VAL A 308 -17.28 6.92 -9.66
CA VAL A 308 -18.66 6.48 -9.35
C VAL A 308 -19.60 7.62 -8.96
N GLY A 309 -19.09 8.86 -8.93
CA GLY A 309 -19.82 10.04 -8.50
C GLY A 309 -20.43 9.86 -7.10
N LEU A 310 -19.63 9.42 -6.11
CA LEU A 310 -20.10 8.88 -4.82
C LEU A 310 -21.24 9.67 -4.15
N TYR A 311 -21.21 11.01 -4.20
CA TYR A 311 -22.26 11.84 -3.62
C TYR A 311 -23.61 11.73 -4.35
N GLY A 312 -23.60 11.71 -5.69
CA GLY A 312 -24.80 11.74 -6.54
C GLY A 312 -25.23 10.38 -7.10
N GLY A 313 -24.31 9.42 -7.16
CA GLY A 313 -24.51 8.09 -7.71
C GLY A 313 -25.28 7.16 -6.77
N THR A 314 -25.41 5.89 -7.17
CA THR A 314 -26.14 4.85 -6.43
C THR A 314 -25.23 3.80 -5.79
N THR A 315 -23.94 3.78 -6.15
CA THR A 315 -22.96 2.81 -5.65
C THR A 315 -22.93 2.77 -4.12
N ALA A 316 -22.95 1.56 -3.57
CA ALA A 316 -22.82 1.31 -2.14
C ALA A 316 -21.37 0.97 -1.77
N LEU A 317 -20.92 1.42 -0.61
CA LEU A 317 -19.64 1.09 0.00
C LEU A 317 -19.82 0.09 1.13
N MET A 318 -19.05 -0.99 1.10
CA MET A 318 -19.07 -2.03 2.12
C MET A 318 -17.66 -2.34 2.61
N PHE A 319 -17.38 -2.01 3.86
CA PHE A 319 -16.09 -2.29 4.49
C PHE A 319 -16.21 -3.60 5.28
N LEU A 320 -15.40 -4.58 4.89
CA LEU A 320 -15.46 -5.94 5.39
C LEU A 320 -14.23 -6.24 6.25
N TYR A 321 -14.43 -6.97 7.33
CA TYR A 321 -13.35 -7.43 8.19
C TYR A 321 -13.60 -8.84 8.72
N ARG A 322 -12.53 -9.59 8.96
CA ARG A 322 -12.55 -10.88 9.65
C ARG A 322 -11.87 -10.70 11.00
N PRO A 323 -12.60 -10.79 12.13
CA PRO A 323 -11.99 -10.65 13.44
C PRO A 323 -11.16 -11.88 13.79
N ASP A 324 -10.06 -11.66 14.48
CA ASP A 324 -9.17 -12.67 15.04
C ASP A 324 -8.79 -12.31 16.49
N ALA A 325 -7.84 -13.04 17.09
CA ALA A 325 -7.41 -12.79 18.47
C ALA A 325 -6.72 -11.43 18.68
N ARG A 326 -6.25 -10.78 17.61
CA ARG A 326 -5.49 -9.51 17.61
C ARG A 326 -6.27 -8.35 17.00
N TYR A 327 -7.36 -8.63 16.27
CA TYR A 327 -8.11 -7.64 15.52
C TYR A 327 -9.62 -7.86 15.64
N ASP A 328 -10.37 -6.85 16.10
CA ASP A 328 -11.83 -6.91 16.28
C ASP A 328 -12.62 -6.02 15.31
N GLY A 329 -11.94 -5.26 14.44
CA GLY A 329 -12.57 -4.33 13.50
C GLY A 329 -12.97 -2.97 14.10
N SER A 330 -12.66 -2.70 15.37
CA SER A 330 -13.11 -1.49 16.07
C SER A 330 -12.54 -0.19 15.46
N ASP A 331 -11.30 -0.23 14.99
CA ASP A 331 -10.61 0.91 14.37
C ASP A 331 -11.15 1.28 12.97
N LEU A 332 -11.83 0.34 12.31
CA LEU A 332 -12.33 0.50 10.94
C LEU A 332 -13.37 1.60 10.86
N TYR A 333 -14.21 1.76 11.88
CA TYR A 333 -15.19 2.85 11.95
C TYR A 333 -14.52 4.23 11.87
N LEU A 334 -13.42 4.41 12.61
CA LEU A 334 -12.68 5.67 12.61
C LEU A 334 -11.96 5.89 11.28
N LYS A 335 -11.35 4.84 10.72
CA LYS A 335 -10.67 4.88 9.42
C LYS A 335 -11.63 5.23 8.28
N VAL A 336 -12.79 4.59 8.22
CA VAL A 336 -13.85 4.86 7.23
C VAL A 336 -14.37 6.28 7.39
N THR A 337 -14.65 6.73 8.61
CA THR A 337 -15.10 8.11 8.88
C THR A 337 -14.08 9.12 8.36
N LYS A 338 -12.79 8.91 8.66
CA LYS A 338 -11.71 9.76 8.15
C LYS A 338 -11.65 9.76 6.63
N LEU A 339 -11.71 8.58 5.99
CA LEU A 339 -11.68 8.44 4.54
C LEU A 339 -12.82 9.20 3.85
N ILE A 340 -14.06 8.99 4.29
CA ILE A 340 -15.24 9.62 3.68
C ILE A 340 -15.24 11.13 3.90
N ASN A 341 -14.92 11.60 5.11
CA ASN A 341 -14.81 13.05 5.37
C ASN A 341 -13.71 13.68 4.53
N ARG A 342 -12.57 12.98 4.42
CA ARG A 342 -11.43 13.44 3.62
C ARG A 342 -11.77 13.57 2.14
N TYR A 343 -12.61 12.69 1.60
CA TYR A 343 -13.18 12.82 0.26
C TYR A 343 -14.22 13.92 0.17
N GLY A 344 -15.06 14.10 1.21
CA GLY A 344 -15.99 15.23 1.29
C GLY A 344 -15.29 16.59 1.15
N ASP A 345 -14.08 16.74 1.68
CA ASP A 345 -13.29 17.97 1.58
C ASP A 345 -12.89 18.33 0.13
N THR A 346 -12.79 17.33 -0.76
CA THR A 346 -12.43 17.54 -2.17
C THR A 346 -13.61 17.94 -3.05
N LEU A 347 -14.85 17.85 -2.55
CA LEU A 347 -16.03 18.30 -3.29
C LEU A 347 -16.09 19.83 -3.40
N ASP A 348 -16.51 20.30 -4.58
CA ASP A 348 -16.70 21.73 -4.88
C ASP A 348 -17.74 22.36 -3.94
N ASN A 349 -18.85 21.66 -3.72
CA ASN A 349 -19.88 22.08 -2.79
C ASN A 349 -19.52 21.66 -1.35
N LYS A 350 -19.14 22.62 -0.53
CA LYS A 350 -18.71 22.38 0.86
C LYS A 350 -19.80 21.84 1.77
N ASP A 351 -21.07 22.12 1.50
CA ASP A 351 -22.18 21.55 2.26
C ASP A 351 -22.43 20.09 1.86
N HIS A 352 -22.26 19.76 0.58
CA HIS A 352 -22.27 18.36 0.11
C HIS A 352 -21.14 17.56 0.77
N GLY A 353 -19.94 18.13 0.83
CA GLY A 353 -18.78 17.52 1.49
C GLY A 353 -19.05 17.15 2.95
N LYS A 354 -19.50 18.13 3.75
CA LYS A 354 -19.80 17.93 5.18
C LYS A 354 -20.94 16.94 5.44
N ASN A 355 -21.88 16.81 4.51
CA ASN A 355 -23.05 15.94 4.65
C ASN A 355 -22.87 14.55 4.01
N LEU A 356 -21.78 14.30 3.29
CA LEU A 356 -21.60 13.06 2.51
C LEU A 356 -21.74 11.80 3.37
N LEU A 357 -21.04 11.74 4.49
CA LEU A 357 -21.10 10.58 5.39
C LEU A 357 -22.52 10.32 5.89
N HIS A 358 -23.20 11.38 6.34
CA HIS A 358 -24.57 11.30 6.84
C HIS A 358 -25.54 10.83 5.75
N LYS A 359 -25.40 11.37 4.53
CA LYS A 359 -26.19 10.96 3.36
C LYS A 359 -26.01 9.47 3.04
N LEU A 360 -24.77 8.98 2.94
CA LEU A 360 -24.50 7.57 2.65
C LEU A 360 -25.10 6.61 3.70
N ILE A 361 -25.12 7.04 4.97
CA ILE A 361 -25.75 6.29 6.06
C ILE A 361 -27.28 6.27 5.89
N LEU A 362 -27.92 7.44 5.68
CA LEU A 362 -29.37 7.54 5.50
C LEU A 362 -29.88 6.75 4.29
N GLU A 363 -29.09 6.72 3.21
CA GLU A 363 -29.42 5.99 1.97
C GLU A 363 -29.11 4.48 2.06
N ASN A 364 -28.61 3.98 3.21
CA ASN A 364 -28.13 2.60 3.37
C ASN A 364 -27.10 2.18 2.30
N ARG A 365 -26.22 3.13 1.95
CA ARG A 365 -25.13 2.99 0.97
C ARG A 365 -23.75 2.89 1.61
N LEU A 366 -23.65 2.99 2.93
CA LEU A 366 -22.41 2.72 3.67
C LEU A 366 -22.67 1.63 4.72
N SER A 367 -21.86 0.59 4.72
CA SER A 367 -21.93 -0.44 5.75
C SER A 367 -20.55 -0.97 6.13
N ILE A 368 -20.41 -1.36 7.39
CA ILE A 368 -19.24 -2.08 7.91
C ILE A 368 -19.75 -3.43 8.40
N LYS A 369 -19.19 -4.53 7.89
CA LYS A 369 -19.69 -5.89 8.18
C LYS A 369 -18.56 -6.88 8.43
N ARG A 370 -18.85 -7.84 9.29
CA ARG A 370 -17.99 -9.00 9.51
C ARG A 370 -18.19 -10.03 8.40
N VAL A 371 -17.10 -10.62 7.90
CA VAL A 371 -17.10 -11.84 7.08
C VAL A 371 -16.54 -13.01 7.89
N TYR A 372 -16.92 -14.23 7.49
CA TYR A 372 -16.50 -15.46 8.16
C TYR A 372 -15.44 -16.18 7.35
#